data_AF-A0A7X9FZG6-F1
#
_entry.id   AF-A0A7X9FZG6-F1
#
_cell.length_a   1.000
_cell.length_b   1.000
_cell.length_c   1.000
_cell.angle_alpha   90.00
_cell.angle_beta   90.00
_cell.angle_gamma   90.00
#
_symmetry.space_group_name_H-M   'P 1'
#
loop_
_entity.id
_entity.type
_entity.pdbx_description
1 polymer ?
#
loop_
_entity_poly.entity_id
_entity_poly.type
_entity_poly.pdbx_seq_one_letter_code
_entity_poly.pdbx_strand_id
1 'polypeptide(L)'
;MIFSSYTFIFVFLPIVFTVYFMVQKLAGDRPAKACLVAASLYFYAHGNIAFLPLLAGTVVFNYFILKLLRKNRGRRVAPKLLLALAVLENLGLLFYFKYMNFFIKNVNYVFGTDYILYDIVLPIGISFYTFQILAHVIDTYRGESEDSTFLEFAVFVTFFPQLIVGPIVRHDYMMEQIRAEKVRRVDTSNIIKGIMLFSMGCAKKILIADPLISHAQHFYNVMGNGSFFEAWGAVLAYTFAYYFDFSGYIDMALGLGLFFNIKLPENFDSPYKARNFADFWRRWNITVSNFFYDYIFRRIFRFGDGVPKLVMATMVTFIVSGLWHGASWHFVFWGMANGILVCLANIMTLKRKKLPFPLAWALTFFLVLVTRVLFDANGMTQALNVYRTMFDIRPALSGFRDFLGSGLDYVGKNLYETVLIITGACICFFAPNTREFLTEYRPKLYHAVFAGALFAISLFFMGGVSNFLYFQF
;
A
#
# COMPACT_ATOMS: atom_id res chain seq x y z
N MET A 1 0.80 17.24 -0.99
CA MET A 1 1.02 17.40 0.47
C MET A 1 1.06 16.03 1.10
N ILE A 2 1.66 15.88 2.28
CA ILE A 2 1.72 14.60 3.01
C ILE A 2 0.86 14.74 4.27
N PHE A 3 0.17 13.67 4.68
CA PHE A 3 -0.72 13.70 5.85
C PHE A 3 0.01 14.09 7.15
N SER A 4 1.23 13.62 7.32
CA SER A 4 2.13 13.94 8.44
C SER A 4 2.88 15.26 8.22
N SER A 5 2.18 16.34 7.84
CA SER A 5 2.76 17.68 7.72
C SER A 5 1.90 18.73 8.42
N TYR A 6 2.56 19.76 8.97
CA TYR A 6 1.88 20.86 9.65
C TYR A 6 0.84 21.55 8.75
N THR A 7 1.19 21.81 7.49
CA THR A 7 0.29 22.44 6.51
C THR A 7 -0.95 21.58 6.25
N PHE A 8 -0.81 20.26 6.20
CA PHE A 8 -1.96 19.38 6.02
C PHE A 8 -2.88 19.39 7.25
N ILE A 9 -2.30 19.21 8.43
CA ILE A 9 -3.02 19.01 9.69
C ILE A 9 -3.73 20.29 10.16
N PHE A 10 -3.05 21.43 10.12
CA PHE A 10 -3.55 22.67 10.73
C PHE A 10 -4.17 23.65 9.75
N VAL A 11 -3.92 23.49 8.44
CA VAL A 11 -4.44 24.40 7.42
C VAL A 11 -5.41 23.67 6.50
N PHE A 12 -4.92 22.71 5.71
CA PHE A 12 -5.74 22.07 4.67
C PHE A 12 -6.93 21.31 5.26
N LEU A 13 -6.71 20.41 6.22
CA LEU A 13 -7.75 19.54 6.75
C LEU A 13 -8.88 20.33 7.45
N PRO A 14 -8.61 21.28 8.38
CA PRO A 14 -9.66 22.06 9.04
C PRO A 14 -10.48 22.90 8.06
N ILE A 15 -9.82 23.51 7.06
CA ILE A 15 -10.49 24.29 6.01
C ILE A 15 -11.40 23.40 5.19
N VAL A 16 -10.90 22.28 4.66
CA VAL A 16 -11.68 21.39 3.79
C VAL A 16 -12.85 20.78 4.55
N PHE A 17 -12.63 20.33 5.79
CA PHE A 17 -13.69 19.81 6.65
C PHE A 17 -14.80 20.85 6.88
N THR A 18 -14.41 22.06 7.29
CA THR A 18 -15.37 23.14 7.59
C THR A 18 -16.14 23.57 6.35
N VAL A 19 -15.44 23.83 5.25
CA VAL A 19 -16.04 24.23 3.98
C VAL A 19 -16.98 23.15 3.45
N TYR A 20 -16.58 21.87 3.50
CA TYR A 20 -17.42 20.76 3.05
C TYR A 20 -18.76 20.73 3.80
N PHE A 21 -18.74 20.73 5.13
CA PHE A 21 -19.98 20.67 5.93
C PHE A 21 -20.80 21.97 5.89
N MET A 22 -20.15 23.13 5.75
CA MET A 22 -20.85 24.40 5.52
C MET A 22 -21.59 24.41 4.19
N VAL A 23 -20.91 24.02 3.10
CA VAL A 23 -21.52 23.95 1.76
C VAL A 23 -22.62 22.89 1.73
N GLN A 24 -22.42 21.76 2.40
CA GLN A 24 -23.43 20.71 2.54
C GLN A 24 -24.73 21.23 3.19
N LYS A 25 -24.60 22.09 4.20
CA LYS A 25 -25.74 22.72 4.91
C LYS A 25 -26.40 23.83 4.09
N LEU A 26 -25.63 24.64 3.37
CA LEU A 26 -26.11 25.86 2.70
C LEU A 26 -26.54 25.64 1.24
N ALA A 27 -25.81 24.81 0.50
CA ALA A 27 -25.96 24.65 -0.95
C ALA A 27 -26.27 23.19 -1.37
N GLY A 28 -26.23 22.25 -0.43
CA GLY A 28 -26.59 20.85 -0.64
C GLY A 28 -25.45 19.96 -1.14
N ASP A 29 -25.81 18.75 -1.54
CA ASP A 29 -24.87 17.64 -1.79
C ASP A 29 -23.98 17.84 -3.03
N ARG A 30 -24.56 18.35 -4.12
CA ARG A 30 -23.81 18.50 -5.38
C ARG A 30 -22.69 19.54 -5.27
N PRO A 31 -22.91 20.76 -4.74
CA PRO A 31 -21.81 21.70 -4.50
C PRO A 31 -20.77 21.17 -3.49
N ALA A 32 -21.20 20.45 -2.45
CA ALA A 32 -20.28 19.88 -1.46
C ALA A 32 -19.33 18.84 -2.09
N LYS A 33 -19.85 17.97 -2.96
CA LYS A 33 -19.02 17.03 -3.75
C LYS A 33 -18.04 17.77 -4.66
N ALA A 34 -18.45 18.89 -5.27
CA ALA A 34 -17.55 19.70 -6.10
C ALA A 34 -16.44 20.36 -5.27
N CYS A 35 -16.75 20.87 -4.08
CA CYS A 35 -15.74 21.35 -3.13
C CYS A 35 -14.75 20.25 -2.74
N LEU A 36 -15.24 19.03 -2.50
CA LEU A 36 -14.39 17.90 -2.14
C LEU A 36 -13.47 17.47 -3.30
N VAL A 37 -13.95 17.47 -4.55
CA VAL A 37 -13.11 17.26 -5.73
C VAL A 37 -12.07 18.35 -5.88
N ALA A 38 -12.45 19.62 -5.77
CA ALA A 38 -11.52 20.75 -5.87
C ALA A 38 -10.42 20.69 -4.80
N ALA A 39 -10.80 20.40 -3.55
CA ALA A 39 -9.85 20.20 -2.46
C ALA A 39 -8.91 19.02 -2.72
N SER A 40 -9.42 17.93 -3.28
CA SER A 40 -8.60 16.76 -3.56
C SER A 40 -7.64 16.96 -4.72
N LEU A 41 -8.06 17.66 -5.78
CA LEU A 41 -7.20 18.06 -6.88
C LEU A 41 -6.12 19.04 -6.42
N TYR A 42 -6.45 19.98 -5.51
CA TYR A 42 -5.47 20.86 -4.89
C TYR A 42 -4.43 20.10 -4.06
N PHE A 43 -4.89 19.13 -3.26
CA PHE A 43 -4.00 18.25 -2.48
C PHE A 43 -3.04 17.46 -3.37
N TYR A 44 -3.52 16.94 -4.49
CA TYR A 44 -2.73 16.24 -5.50
C TYR A 44 -1.71 17.17 -6.17
N ALA A 45 -2.15 18.36 -6.60
CA ALA A 45 -1.31 19.35 -7.28
C ALA A 45 -0.11 19.83 -6.45
N HIS A 46 -0.20 19.75 -5.12
CA HIS A 46 0.95 20.03 -4.23
C HIS A 46 2.10 19.03 -4.37
N GLY A 47 1.84 17.81 -4.85
CA GLY A 47 2.91 16.85 -5.14
C GLY A 47 3.69 17.32 -6.37
N ASN A 48 2.98 17.48 -7.49
CA ASN A 48 3.49 18.13 -8.69
C ASN A 48 2.32 18.59 -9.57
N ILE A 49 2.19 19.89 -9.78
CA ILE A 49 1.09 20.49 -10.55
C ILE A 49 1.09 20.05 -12.03
N ALA A 50 2.25 19.69 -12.59
CA ALA A 50 2.38 19.25 -13.97
C ALA A 50 1.58 17.97 -14.27
N PHE A 51 1.29 17.15 -13.25
CA PHE A 51 0.50 15.93 -13.39
C PHE A 51 -1.00 16.13 -13.15
N LEU A 52 -1.45 17.33 -12.76
CA LEU A 52 -2.87 17.60 -12.57
C LEU A 52 -3.67 17.47 -13.89
N PRO A 53 -3.21 17.99 -15.05
CA PRO A 53 -3.89 17.78 -16.33
C PRO A 53 -3.96 16.30 -16.72
N LEU A 54 -2.93 15.51 -16.41
CA LEU A 54 -2.91 14.06 -16.66
C LEU A 54 -4.03 13.37 -15.87
N LEU A 55 -4.09 13.59 -14.55
CA LEU A 55 -5.14 13.01 -13.70
C LEU A 55 -6.54 13.44 -14.14
N ALA A 56 -6.75 14.74 -14.37
CA ALA A 56 -8.03 15.28 -14.81
C ALA A 56 -8.44 14.71 -16.18
N GLY A 57 -7.49 14.61 -17.11
CA GLY A 57 -7.68 14.01 -18.43
C GLY A 57 -8.10 12.54 -18.35
N THR A 58 -7.39 11.73 -17.54
CA THR A 58 -7.72 10.33 -17.31
C THR A 58 -9.11 10.15 -16.68
N VAL A 59 -9.49 11.00 -15.70
CA VAL A 59 -10.84 10.99 -15.12
C VAL A 59 -11.92 11.33 -16.16
N VAL A 60 -11.73 12.40 -16.93
CA VAL A 60 -12.68 12.82 -17.95
C VAL A 60 -12.84 11.74 -19.03
N PHE A 61 -11.72 11.25 -19.56
CA PHE A 61 -11.69 10.20 -20.59
C PHE A 61 -12.43 8.94 -20.13
N ASN A 62 -12.07 8.42 -18.95
CA ASN A 62 -12.67 7.17 -18.46
C ASN A 62 -14.15 7.35 -18.10
N TYR A 63 -14.58 8.52 -17.61
CA TYR A 63 -16.01 8.80 -17.41
C TYR A 63 -16.82 8.67 -18.70
N PHE A 64 -16.32 9.23 -19.81
CA PHE A 64 -17.00 9.11 -21.10
C PHE A 64 -17.01 7.67 -21.60
N ILE A 65 -15.90 6.93 -21.45
CA ILE A 65 -15.87 5.50 -21.79
C ILE A 65 -16.91 4.72 -20.99
N LEU A 66 -17.04 4.96 -19.68
CA LEU A 66 -18.04 4.31 -18.83
C LEU A 66 -19.48 4.58 -19.32
N LYS A 67 -19.81 5.82 -19.66
CA LYS A 67 -21.13 6.17 -20.23
C LYS A 67 -21.38 5.52 -21.58
N LEU A 68 -20.38 5.48 -22.45
CA LEU A 68 -20.47 4.84 -23.75
C LEU A 68 -20.59 3.31 -23.63
N LEU A 69 -19.89 2.69 -22.68
CA LEU A 69 -20.00 1.25 -22.39
C LEU A 69 -21.44 0.89 -22.01
N ARG A 70 -22.03 1.65 -21.08
CA ARG A 70 -23.43 1.45 -20.65
C ARG A 70 -24.41 1.63 -21.82
N LYS A 71 -24.27 2.71 -22.59
CA LYS A 71 -25.12 2.99 -23.76
C LYS A 71 -25.04 1.90 -24.84
N ASN A 72 -23.88 1.27 -25.01
CA ASN A 72 -23.65 0.28 -26.06
C ASN A 72 -23.71 -1.18 -25.57
N ARG A 73 -24.20 -1.46 -24.36
CA ARG A 73 -24.21 -2.81 -23.75
C ARG A 73 -24.85 -3.89 -24.63
N GLY A 74 -25.88 -3.54 -25.41
CA GLY A 74 -26.56 -4.45 -26.34
C GLY A 74 -25.80 -4.73 -27.65
N ARG A 75 -24.67 -4.07 -27.91
CA ARG A 75 -23.88 -4.23 -29.14
C ARG A 75 -22.75 -5.24 -28.95
N ARG A 76 -22.48 -6.04 -29.98
CA ARG A 76 -21.46 -7.12 -29.92
C ARG A 76 -20.01 -6.61 -29.92
N VAL A 77 -19.72 -5.54 -30.66
CA VAL A 77 -18.33 -5.06 -30.92
C VAL A 77 -17.99 -3.82 -30.09
N ALA A 78 -18.89 -2.83 -30.04
CA ALA A 78 -18.60 -1.54 -29.43
C ALA A 78 -18.11 -1.62 -27.96
N PRO A 79 -18.71 -2.41 -27.05
CA PRO A 79 -18.21 -2.53 -25.68
C PRO A 79 -16.79 -3.12 -25.58
N LYS A 80 -16.41 -4.02 -26.49
CA LYS A 80 -15.06 -4.61 -26.50
C LYS A 80 -14.01 -3.57 -26.93
N LEU A 81 -14.32 -2.76 -27.95
CA LEU A 81 -13.45 -1.68 -28.38
C LEU A 81 -13.31 -0.61 -27.30
N LEU A 82 -14.41 -0.22 -26.65
CA LEU A 82 -14.39 0.76 -25.56
C LEU A 82 -13.58 0.26 -24.35
N LEU A 83 -13.74 -1.02 -23.98
CA LEU A 83 -12.91 -1.65 -22.95
C LEU A 83 -11.43 -1.63 -23.35
N ALA A 84 -11.11 -2.02 -24.59
CA ALA A 84 -9.74 -2.01 -25.09
C ALA A 84 -9.14 -0.60 -25.06
N LEU A 85 -9.89 0.43 -25.46
CA LEU A 85 -9.46 1.83 -25.41
C LEU A 85 -9.15 2.28 -23.99
N ALA A 86 -10.02 1.99 -23.01
CA ALA A 86 -9.76 2.33 -21.61
C ALA A 86 -8.57 1.56 -21.03
N VAL A 87 -8.41 0.28 -21.37
CA VAL A 87 -7.25 -0.50 -20.94
C VAL A 87 -5.95 0.04 -21.55
N LEU A 88 -5.95 0.38 -22.83
CA LEU A 88 -4.79 0.93 -23.52
C LEU A 88 -4.39 2.31 -22.99
N GLU A 89 -5.35 3.18 -22.67
CA GLU A 89 -5.04 4.49 -22.07
C GLU A 89 -4.44 4.32 -20.66
N ASN A 90 -5.13 3.60 -19.78
CA ASN A 90 -4.71 3.43 -18.38
C ASN A 90 -3.37 2.68 -18.27
N LEU A 91 -3.24 1.53 -18.95
CA LEU A 91 -1.99 0.75 -18.92
C LEU A 91 -0.90 1.38 -19.79
N GLY A 92 -1.24 2.13 -20.83
CA GLY A 92 -0.28 2.85 -21.67
C GLY A 92 0.38 4.01 -20.92
N LEU A 93 -0.40 4.80 -20.17
CA LEU A 93 0.13 5.83 -19.28
C LEU A 93 1.01 5.21 -18.19
N LEU A 94 0.53 4.14 -17.54
CA LEU A 94 1.33 3.43 -16.55
C LEU A 94 2.62 2.85 -17.17
N PHE A 95 2.55 2.29 -18.37
CA PHE A 95 3.71 1.80 -19.13
C PHE A 95 4.73 2.90 -19.38
N TYR A 96 4.29 4.04 -19.92
CA TYR A 96 5.16 5.18 -20.19
C TYR A 96 5.85 5.67 -18.93
N PHE A 97 5.10 6.01 -17.88
CA PHE A 97 5.66 6.64 -16.69
C PHE A 97 6.48 5.69 -15.82
N LYS A 98 6.12 4.40 -15.77
CA LYS A 98 6.73 3.44 -14.84
C LYS A 98 7.70 2.46 -15.50
N TYR A 99 7.39 2.00 -16.71
CA TYR A 99 8.08 0.84 -17.32
C TYR A 99 8.92 1.18 -18.56
N MET A 100 8.78 2.38 -19.14
CA MET A 100 9.50 2.75 -20.37
C MET A 100 11.02 2.58 -20.25
N ASN A 101 11.64 3.14 -19.20
CA ASN A 101 13.08 3.01 -19.01
C ASN A 101 13.52 1.58 -18.70
N PHE A 102 12.69 0.78 -18.04
CA PHE A 102 12.98 -0.65 -17.85
C PHE A 102 12.93 -1.41 -19.17
N PHE A 103 11.93 -1.12 -20.02
CA PHE A 103 11.82 -1.69 -21.36
C PHE A 103 13.05 -1.35 -22.22
N ILE A 104 13.42 -0.06 -22.29
CA ILE A 104 14.60 0.41 -23.06
C ILE A 104 15.88 -0.26 -22.56
N LYS A 105 16.09 -0.34 -21.24
CA LYS A 105 17.26 -1.04 -20.66
C LYS A 105 17.36 -2.49 -21.12
N ASN A 106 16.24 -3.22 -21.18
CA ASN A 106 16.24 -4.61 -21.64
C ASN A 106 16.44 -4.72 -23.17
N VAL A 107 15.90 -3.79 -23.97
CA VAL A 107 16.15 -3.74 -25.43
C VAL A 107 17.63 -3.50 -25.70
N ASN A 108 18.22 -2.51 -25.03
CA ASN A 108 19.66 -2.22 -25.11
C ASN A 108 20.51 -3.44 -24.73
N TYR A 109 20.15 -4.11 -23.63
CA TYR A 109 20.86 -5.30 -23.18
C TYR A 109 20.76 -6.49 -24.16
N VAL A 110 19.57 -6.75 -24.72
CA VAL A 110 19.34 -7.94 -25.59
C VAL A 110 19.85 -7.72 -27.01
N PHE A 111 19.66 -6.53 -27.57
CA PHE A 111 19.97 -6.23 -28.97
C PHE A 111 21.28 -5.46 -29.15
N GLY A 112 21.98 -5.12 -28.06
CA GLY A 112 23.21 -4.33 -28.11
C GLY A 112 22.99 -2.92 -28.64
N THR A 113 21.80 -2.35 -28.43
CA THR A 113 21.45 -0.98 -28.82
C THR A 113 21.80 0.01 -27.72
N ASP A 114 21.94 1.29 -28.07
CA ASP A 114 22.22 2.38 -27.13
C ASP A 114 21.10 3.43 -27.12
N TYR A 115 19.84 2.99 -27.09
CA TYR A 115 18.71 3.91 -26.97
C TYR A 115 18.79 4.69 -25.66
N ILE A 116 18.61 6.01 -25.76
CA ILE A 116 18.72 6.93 -24.63
C ILE A 116 17.55 6.72 -23.67
N LEU A 117 17.85 6.69 -22.37
CA LEU A 117 16.84 6.67 -21.31
C LEU A 117 16.22 8.06 -21.15
N TYR A 118 14.91 8.10 -20.93
CA TYR A 118 14.19 9.35 -20.73
C TYR A 118 14.25 9.79 -19.27
N ASP A 119 14.31 11.09 -19.01
CA ASP A 119 14.12 11.65 -17.67
C ASP A 119 12.62 11.72 -17.35
N ILE A 120 12.07 10.57 -16.94
CA ILE A 120 10.64 10.40 -16.66
C ILE A 120 10.41 10.54 -15.17
N VAL A 121 9.68 11.59 -14.79
CA VAL A 121 9.18 11.77 -13.43
C VAL A 121 7.88 10.98 -13.28
N LEU A 122 7.82 10.08 -12.29
CA LEU A 122 6.65 9.26 -12.00
C LEU A 122 5.55 10.10 -11.31
N PRO A 123 4.32 10.15 -11.85
CA PRO A 123 3.21 10.81 -11.17
C PRO A 123 2.82 10.04 -9.91
N ILE A 124 2.74 10.74 -8.78
CA ILE A 124 2.38 10.16 -7.49
C ILE A 124 0.97 9.53 -7.59
N GLY A 125 0.82 8.28 -7.14
CA GLY A 125 -0.49 7.62 -7.10
C GLY A 125 -0.99 7.06 -8.44
N ILE A 126 -0.24 7.19 -9.55
CA ILE A 126 -0.63 6.65 -10.87
C ILE A 126 -0.98 5.17 -10.81
N SER A 127 -0.15 4.38 -10.13
CA SER A 127 -0.39 2.95 -9.92
C SER A 127 -1.75 2.66 -9.29
N PHE A 128 -2.19 3.48 -8.33
CA PHE A 128 -3.41 3.27 -7.56
C PHE A 128 -4.66 3.72 -8.30
N TYR A 129 -4.69 4.96 -8.80
CA TYR A 129 -5.87 5.45 -9.51
C TYR A 129 -6.08 4.70 -10.83
N THR A 130 -5.01 4.25 -11.50
CA THR A 130 -5.10 3.39 -12.69
C THR A 130 -5.81 2.08 -12.35
N PHE A 131 -5.45 1.40 -11.25
CA PHE A 131 -6.10 0.15 -10.85
C PHE A 131 -7.56 0.36 -10.45
N GLN A 132 -7.84 1.45 -9.71
CA GLN A 132 -9.19 1.80 -9.29
C GLN A 132 -10.11 2.10 -10.49
N ILE A 133 -9.62 2.83 -11.49
CA ILE A 133 -10.35 3.12 -12.73
C ILE A 133 -10.55 1.84 -13.54
N LEU A 134 -9.50 1.04 -13.74
CA LEU A 134 -9.58 -0.22 -14.49
C LEU A 134 -10.58 -1.20 -13.86
N ALA A 135 -10.60 -1.34 -12.53
CA ALA A 135 -11.58 -2.13 -11.81
C ALA A 135 -13.01 -1.70 -12.20
N HIS A 136 -13.31 -0.41 -12.11
CA HIS A 136 -14.64 0.11 -12.41
C HIS A 136 -15.03 -0.01 -13.90
N VAL A 137 -14.09 0.22 -14.82
CA VAL A 137 -14.30 0.02 -16.26
C VAL A 137 -14.61 -1.45 -16.56
N ILE A 138 -13.84 -2.38 -15.99
CA ILE A 138 -14.02 -3.81 -16.20
C ILE A 138 -15.36 -4.28 -15.60
N ASP A 139 -15.73 -3.82 -14.42
CA ASP A 139 -17.00 -4.19 -13.78
C ASP A 139 -18.20 -3.59 -14.53
N THR A 140 -18.07 -2.35 -15.03
CA THR A 140 -19.08 -1.75 -15.91
C THR A 140 -19.24 -2.53 -17.22
N TYR A 141 -18.14 -3.00 -17.82
CA TYR A 141 -18.18 -3.86 -19.00
C TYR A 141 -18.90 -5.19 -18.73
N ARG A 142 -18.70 -5.78 -17.55
CA ARG A 142 -19.41 -7.00 -17.10
C ARG A 142 -20.87 -6.72 -16.70
N GLY A 143 -21.21 -5.46 -16.50
CA GLY A 143 -22.52 -5.02 -16.03
C GLY A 143 -22.74 -5.33 -14.54
N GLU A 144 -21.65 -5.34 -13.77
CA GLU A 144 -21.59 -5.62 -12.33
C GLU A 144 -21.52 -4.34 -11.49
N SER A 145 -21.48 -3.15 -12.10
CA SER A 145 -21.32 -1.87 -11.39
C SER A 145 -22.45 -0.87 -11.67
N GLU A 146 -22.74 -0.01 -10.69
CA GLU A 146 -23.76 1.03 -10.75
C GLU A 146 -23.36 2.24 -11.61
N ASP A 147 -24.36 2.93 -12.18
CA ASP A 147 -24.10 4.17 -12.91
C ASP A 147 -23.82 5.32 -11.92
N SER A 148 -22.99 6.28 -12.34
CA SER A 148 -22.64 7.44 -11.52
C SER A 148 -22.60 8.73 -12.34
N THR A 149 -22.83 9.86 -11.69
CA THR A 149 -22.61 11.18 -12.31
C THR A 149 -21.11 11.47 -12.44
N PHE A 150 -20.73 12.41 -13.29
CA PHE A 150 -19.33 12.83 -13.44
C PHE A 150 -18.70 13.21 -12.09
N LEU A 151 -19.46 13.93 -11.27
CA LEU A 151 -18.99 14.41 -9.99
C LEU A 151 -18.76 13.27 -8.98
N GLU A 152 -19.65 12.28 -8.96
CA GLU A 152 -19.49 11.08 -8.14
C GLU A 152 -18.28 10.24 -8.57
N PHE A 153 -18.09 10.07 -9.88
CA PHE A 153 -16.91 9.41 -10.42
C PHE A 153 -15.61 10.18 -10.10
N ALA A 154 -15.64 11.51 -10.21
CA ALA A 154 -14.51 12.36 -9.84
C ALA A 154 -14.19 12.24 -8.34
N VAL A 155 -15.19 12.26 -7.44
CA VAL A 155 -14.96 11.99 -6.01
C VAL A 155 -14.37 10.60 -5.82
N PHE A 156 -14.92 9.57 -6.46
CA PHE A 156 -14.45 8.19 -6.34
C PHE A 156 -12.95 8.06 -6.66
N VAL A 157 -12.49 8.64 -7.77
CA VAL A 157 -11.07 8.57 -8.15
C VAL A 157 -10.21 9.52 -7.31
N THR A 158 -10.66 10.74 -7.09
CA THR A 158 -9.78 11.81 -6.58
C THR A 158 -9.77 11.95 -5.07
N PHE A 159 -10.68 11.30 -4.32
CA PHE A 159 -10.81 11.49 -2.87
C PHE A 159 -9.47 11.44 -2.14
N PHE A 160 -9.00 12.61 -1.65
CA PHE A 160 -7.63 12.77 -1.18
C PHE A 160 -7.15 11.78 -0.10
N PRO A 161 -8.00 11.28 0.83
CA PRO A 161 -7.56 10.28 1.80
C PRO A 161 -7.06 8.99 1.14
N GLN A 162 -7.59 8.63 -0.03
CA GLN A 162 -7.21 7.40 -0.73
C GLN A 162 -6.36 7.60 -1.99
N LEU A 163 -6.31 8.81 -2.56
CA LEU A 163 -5.77 9.06 -3.90
C LEU A 163 -4.31 8.61 -4.11
N ILE A 164 -3.43 8.87 -3.13
CA ILE A 164 -1.99 8.66 -3.32
C ILE A 164 -1.58 7.20 -3.09
N VAL A 165 -1.78 6.68 -1.87
CA VAL A 165 -1.50 5.26 -1.51
C VAL A 165 -2.62 4.70 -0.61
N GLY A 166 -3.86 5.08 -0.90
CA GLY A 166 -5.00 4.57 -0.16
C GLY A 166 -5.32 3.11 -0.43
N PRO A 167 -6.27 2.54 0.32
CA PRO A 167 -6.90 1.28 -0.04
C PRO A 167 -7.49 1.35 -1.45
N ILE A 168 -7.38 0.27 -2.25
CA ILE A 168 -8.08 0.18 -3.55
C ILE A 168 -9.57 -0.07 -3.28
N VAL A 169 -10.39 0.97 -3.45
CA VAL A 169 -11.82 0.94 -3.14
C VAL A 169 -12.64 0.58 -4.36
N ARG A 170 -13.63 -0.30 -4.18
CA ARG A 170 -14.62 -0.61 -5.22
C ARG A 170 -15.61 0.54 -5.39
N HIS A 171 -15.98 0.81 -6.64
CA HIS A 171 -16.88 1.91 -6.97
C HIS A 171 -18.22 1.82 -6.25
N ASP A 172 -18.90 0.67 -6.33
CA ASP A 172 -20.23 0.51 -5.73
C ASP A 172 -20.19 0.72 -4.20
N TYR A 173 -19.14 0.21 -3.53
CA TYR A 173 -18.92 0.40 -2.09
C TYR A 173 -18.75 1.88 -1.69
N MET A 174 -18.13 2.69 -2.55
CA MET A 174 -18.00 4.13 -2.33
C MET A 174 -19.33 4.85 -2.65
N MET A 175 -20.01 4.46 -3.74
CA MET A 175 -21.24 5.10 -4.21
C MET A 175 -22.37 5.02 -3.19
N GLU A 176 -22.57 3.85 -2.58
CA GLU A 176 -23.56 3.64 -1.52
C GLU A 176 -23.37 4.65 -0.37
N GLN A 177 -22.12 4.94 0.00
CA GLN A 177 -21.79 5.84 1.10
C GLN A 177 -21.94 7.31 0.72
N ILE A 178 -21.41 7.74 -0.43
CA ILE A 178 -21.45 9.16 -0.84
C ILE A 178 -22.85 9.64 -1.25
N ARG A 179 -23.80 8.71 -1.46
CA ARG A 179 -25.21 9.01 -1.71
C ARG A 179 -26.05 9.00 -0.45
N ALA A 180 -25.56 8.39 0.63
CA ALA A 180 -26.28 8.28 1.89
C ALA A 180 -26.52 9.64 2.55
N GLU A 181 -27.60 9.77 3.33
CA GLU A 181 -27.85 11.01 4.07
C GLU A 181 -26.79 11.26 5.16
N LYS A 182 -26.18 10.18 5.67
CA LYS A 182 -25.18 10.27 6.75
C LYS A 182 -24.00 11.16 6.40
N VAL A 183 -23.53 11.16 5.14
CA VAL A 183 -22.40 12.02 4.73
C VAL A 183 -22.72 13.51 4.82
N ARG A 184 -24.02 13.86 4.91
CA ARG A 184 -24.47 15.24 4.90
C ARG A 184 -24.37 15.96 6.24
N ARG A 185 -24.05 15.24 7.32
CA ARG A 185 -24.07 15.76 8.69
C ARG A 185 -22.77 15.45 9.41
N VAL A 186 -22.38 16.34 10.31
CA VAL A 186 -21.24 16.11 11.20
C VAL A 186 -21.57 14.95 12.15
N ASP A 187 -20.74 13.92 12.17
CA ASP A 187 -20.85 12.78 13.10
C ASP A 187 -19.68 12.82 14.09
N THR A 188 -19.97 13.22 15.33
CA THR A 188 -18.98 13.32 16.39
C THR A 188 -18.31 11.98 16.71
N SER A 189 -19.03 10.85 16.60
CA SER A 189 -18.46 9.52 16.83
C SER A 189 -17.41 9.20 15.76
N ASN A 190 -17.70 9.50 14.50
CA ASN A 190 -16.74 9.35 13.41
C ASN A 190 -15.53 10.28 13.57
N ILE A 191 -15.72 11.51 14.03
CA ILE A 191 -14.61 12.43 14.32
C ILE A 191 -13.71 11.89 15.42
N ILE A 192 -14.27 11.42 16.53
CA ILE A 192 -13.47 10.87 17.64
C ILE A 192 -12.64 9.66 17.16
N LYS A 193 -13.27 8.75 16.41
CA LYS A 193 -12.57 7.60 15.79
C LYS A 193 -11.51 8.06 14.79
N GLY A 194 -11.82 9.08 13.99
CA GLY A 194 -10.92 9.67 13.01
C GLY A 194 -9.66 10.26 13.64
N ILE A 195 -9.81 11.04 14.72
CA ILE A 195 -8.69 11.61 15.48
C ILE A 195 -7.82 10.49 16.07
N MET A 196 -8.45 9.47 16.68
CA MET A 196 -7.72 8.33 17.24
C MET A 196 -6.89 7.61 16.18
N LEU A 197 -7.50 7.27 15.03
CA LEU A 197 -6.81 6.60 13.93
C LEU A 197 -5.69 7.45 13.34
N PHE A 198 -5.96 8.74 13.12
CA PHE A 198 -4.97 9.67 12.59
C PHE A 198 -3.78 9.81 13.54
N SER A 199 -4.03 9.88 14.85
CA SER A 199 -2.99 9.98 15.89
C SER A 199 -2.15 8.70 15.98
N MET A 200 -2.79 7.53 15.96
CA MET A 200 -2.07 6.24 15.92
C MET A 200 -1.25 6.10 14.64
N GLY A 201 -1.80 6.50 13.49
CA GLY A 201 -1.10 6.46 12.21
C GLY A 201 0.14 7.37 12.20
N CYS A 202 0.00 8.60 12.73
CA CYS A 202 1.14 9.51 12.91
C CYS A 202 2.21 8.88 13.82
N ALA A 203 1.81 8.29 14.95
CA ALA A 203 2.76 7.66 15.87
C ALA A 203 3.50 6.47 15.23
N LYS A 204 2.78 5.59 14.50
CA LYS A 204 3.39 4.48 13.77
C LYS A 204 4.43 4.95 12.76
N LYS A 205 4.12 6.00 11.99
CA LYS A 205 5.03 6.59 11.01
C LYS A 205 6.23 7.27 11.67
N ILE A 206 5.97 8.22 12.55
CA ILE A 206 6.98 9.17 13.04
C ILE A 206 7.85 8.56 14.16
N LEU A 207 7.24 7.80 15.08
CA LEU A 207 7.94 7.32 16.28
C LEU A 207 8.59 5.93 16.09
N ILE A 208 8.11 5.14 15.12
CA ILE A 208 8.58 3.78 14.89
C ILE A 208 9.17 3.63 13.49
N ALA A 209 8.39 3.95 12.45
CA ALA A 209 8.83 3.67 11.08
C ALA A 209 10.02 4.54 10.66
N ASP A 210 9.95 5.86 10.80
CA ASP A 210 11.00 6.77 10.32
C ASP A 210 12.38 6.48 10.92
N PRO A 211 12.53 6.28 12.26
CA PRO A 211 13.83 5.90 12.82
C PRO A 211 14.36 4.56 12.29
N LEU A 212 13.49 3.55 12.17
CA LEU A 212 13.87 2.23 11.66
C LEU A 212 14.19 2.26 10.15
N ILE A 213 13.51 3.12 9.38
CA ILE A 213 13.84 3.39 7.97
C ILE A 213 15.25 3.96 7.90
N SER A 214 15.55 5.01 8.67
CA SER A 214 16.87 5.65 8.67
C SER A 214 17.97 4.65 9.02
N HIS A 215 17.77 3.84 10.07
CA HIS A 215 18.72 2.80 10.49
C HIS A 215 19.03 1.81 9.37
N ALA A 216 17.98 1.21 8.80
CA ALA A 216 18.16 0.23 7.74
C ALA A 216 18.73 0.87 6.46
N GLN A 217 18.37 2.11 6.12
CA GLN A 217 18.94 2.84 5.00
C GLN A 217 20.45 2.97 5.10
N HIS A 218 21.03 3.16 6.30
CA HIS A 218 22.49 3.21 6.45
C HIS A 218 23.18 1.94 5.94
N PHE A 219 22.63 0.77 6.27
CA PHE A 219 23.16 -0.52 5.80
C PHE A 219 22.94 -0.74 4.29
N TYR A 220 21.75 -0.41 3.78
CA TYR A 220 21.46 -0.58 2.36
C TYR A 220 22.26 0.41 1.49
N ASN A 221 22.45 1.65 1.92
CA ASN A 221 23.17 2.68 1.16
C ASN A 221 24.66 2.34 0.93
N VAL A 222 25.25 1.50 1.79
CA VAL A 222 26.61 0.93 1.58
C VAL A 222 26.58 -0.41 0.84
N MET A 223 25.55 -0.65 0.04
CA MET A 223 25.36 -1.86 -0.77
C MET A 223 25.23 -3.17 0.02
N GLY A 224 24.78 -3.09 1.29
CA GLY A 224 24.68 -4.26 2.17
C GLY A 224 26.03 -4.78 2.66
N ASN A 225 27.09 -3.98 2.54
CA ASN A 225 28.41 -4.29 3.07
C ASN A 225 28.45 -3.93 4.55
N GLY A 226 28.43 -4.94 5.40
CA GLY A 226 28.53 -4.81 6.84
C GLY A 226 28.79 -6.16 7.50
N SER A 227 28.53 -6.23 8.79
CA SER A 227 28.60 -7.45 9.59
C SER A 227 27.29 -8.24 9.56
N PHE A 228 27.36 -9.50 10.02
CA PHE A 228 26.19 -10.38 10.18
C PHE A 228 25.06 -9.73 11.00
N PHE A 229 25.39 -9.09 12.14
CA PHE A 229 24.40 -8.46 13.01
C PHE A 229 23.82 -7.18 12.41
N GLU A 230 24.63 -6.39 11.69
CA GLU A 230 24.13 -5.22 10.96
C GLU A 230 23.15 -5.62 9.85
N ALA A 231 23.42 -6.70 9.12
CA ALA A 231 22.53 -7.19 8.08
C ALA A 231 21.18 -7.65 8.65
N TRP A 232 21.18 -8.50 9.68
CA TRP A 232 19.94 -8.96 10.33
C TRP A 232 19.19 -7.81 11.00
N GLY A 233 19.91 -6.91 11.67
CA GLY A 233 19.34 -5.71 12.29
C GLY A 233 18.65 -4.81 11.27
N ALA A 234 19.29 -4.54 10.13
CA ALA A 234 18.72 -3.72 9.07
C ALA A 234 17.49 -4.37 8.41
N VAL A 235 17.53 -5.68 8.13
CA VAL A 235 16.38 -6.39 7.53
C VAL A 235 15.19 -6.46 8.47
N LEU A 236 15.44 -6.67 9.77
CA LEU A 236 14.38 -6.60 10.79
C LEU A 236 13.81 -5.18 10.92
N ALA A 237 14.68 -4.18 10.97
CA ALA A 237 14.29 -2.78 11.03
C ALA A 237 13.38 -2.42 9.84
N TYR A 238 13.81 -2.66 8.60
CA TYR A 238 12.96 -2.41 7.43
C TYR A 238 11.68 -3.23 7.41
N THR A 239 11.71 -4.49 7.84
CA THR A 239 10.48 -5.31 7.88
C THR A 239 9.42 -4.63 8.73
N PHE A 240 9.75 -4.26 9.97
CA PHE A 240 8.82 -3.57 10.86
C PHE A 240 8.51 -2.15 10.37
N ALA A 241 9.52 -1.42 9.92
CA ALA A 241 9.34 -0.05 9.46
C ALA A 241 8.39 0.03 8.28
N TYR A 242 8.51 -0.85 7.29
CA TYR A 242 7.62 -0.90 6.14
C TYR A 242 6.17 -1.17 6.57
N TYR A 243 5.95 -2.08 7.53
CA TYR A 243 4.62 -2.31 8.07
C TYR A 243 4.05 -1.10 8.80
N PHE A 244 4.83 -0.46 9.69
CA PHE A 244 4.36 0.70 10.43
C PHE A 244 4.21 1.96 9.57
N ASP A 245 5.05 2.15 8.56
CA ASP A 245 4.94 3.21 7.55
C ASP A 245 3.63 3.07 6.78
N PHE A 246 3.40 1.90 6.18
CA PHE A 246 2.24 1.70 5.33
C PHE A 246 0.95 1.54 6.14
N SER A 247 0.95 0.78 7.24
CA SER A 247 -0.22 0.70 8.12
C SER A 247 -0.53 2.05 8.79
N GLY A 248 0.49 2.86 9.10
CA GLY A 248 0.31 4.21 9.60
C GLY A 248 -0.36 5.12 8.57
N TYR A 249 0.07 5.07 7.30
CA TYR A 249 -0.62 5.77 6.21
C TYR A 249 -2.08 5.34 6.09
N ILE A 250 -2.34 4.02 6.10
CA ILE A 250 -3.70 3.49 6.01
C ILE A 250 -4.55 3.96 7.19
N ASP A 251 -4.05 3.90 8.43
CA ASP A 251 -4.79 4.39 9.59
C ASP A 251 -5.13 5.89 9.47
N MET A 252 -4.18 6.72 8.99
CA MET A 252 -4.43 8.14 8.68
C MET A 252 -5.52 8.28 7.62
N ALA A 253 -5.44 7.54 6.52
CA ALA A 253 -6.42 7.56 5.44
C ALA A 253 -7.83 7.14 5.92
N LEU A 254 -7.93 6.05 6.70
CA LEU A 254 -9.18 5.60 7.30
C LEU A 254 -9.76 6.67 8.23
N GLY A 255 -8.92 7.29 9.07
CA GLY A 255 -9.34 8.34 9.99
C GLY A 255 -9.84 9.60 9.26
N LEU A 256 -9.15 10.01 8.21
CA LEU A 256 -9.56 11.10 7.33
C LEU A 256 -10.87 10.78 6.61
N GLY A 257 -11.05 9.54 6.11
CA GLY A 257 -12.31 9.10 5.54
C GLY A 257 -13.49 9.26 6.51
N LEU A 258 -13.29 8.89 7.78
CA LEU A 258 -14.31 9.04 8.82
C LEU A 258 -14.69 10.49 9.08
N PHE A 259 -13.78 11.46 8.96
CA PHE A 259 -14.15 12.88 9.06
C PHE A 259 -15.20 13.31 8.04
N PHE A 260 -15.21 12.69 6.85
CA PHE A 260 -16.21 12.92 5.81
C PHE A 260 -17.30 11.85 5.80
N ASN A 261 -17.41 11.04 6.86
CA ASN A 261 -18.35 9.92 7.00
C ASN A 261 -18.22 8.83 5.92
N ILE A 262 -17.06 8.71 5.29
CA ILE A 262 -16.76 7.69 4.28
C ILE A 262 -15.88 6.63 4.94
N LYS A 263 -16.40 5.42 5.10
CA LYS A 263 -15.62 4.28 5.58
C LYS A 263 -14.82 3.71 4.41
N LEU A 264 -13.50 3.83 4.50
CA LEU A 264 -12.58 3.17 3.58
C LEU A 264 -12.31 1.72 4.04
N PRO A 265 -12.04 0.79 3.11
CA PRO A 265 -11.74 -0.60 3.45
C PRO A 265 -10.37 -0.75 4.11
N GLU A 266 -10.26 -1.73 4.98
CA GLU A 266 -9.03 -2.03 5.71
C GLU A 266 -8.00 -2.70 4.80
N ASN A 267 -6.72 -2.44 5.09
CA ASN A 267 -5.63 -2.98 4.28
C ASN A 267 -4.72 -3.98 5.01
N PHE A 268 -4.86 -4.09 6.34
CA PHE A 268 -4.01 -4.94 7.16
C PHE A 268 -4.79 -5.67 8.26
N ASP A 269 -4.45 -6.94 8.48
CA ASP A 269 -5.00 -7.76 9.57
C ASP A 269 -3.90 -8.60 10.25
N SER A 270 -3.06 -7.94 11.06
CA SER A 270 -1.94 -8.56 11.79
C SER A 270 -1.10 -9.55 10.95
N PRO A 271 -0.49 -9.10 9.83
CA PRO A 271 0.11 -9.98 8.83
C PRO A 271 1.22 -10.88 9.38
N TYR A 272 2.01 -10.41 10.35
CA TYR A 272 3.10 -11.21 10.93
C TYR A 272 2.63 -12.33 11.86
N LYS A 273 1.35 -12.37 12.25
CA LYS A 273 0.76 -13.50 12.99
C LYS A 273 0.41 -14.69 12.07
N ALA A 274 0.64 -14.57 10.75
CA ALA A 274 0.30 -15.58 9.76
C ALA A 274 1.08 -16.90 9.94
N ARG A 275 0.44 -18.02 9.59
CA ARG A 275 1.02 -19.38 9.72
C ARG A 275 1.57 -19.96 8.42
N ASN A 276 1.31 -19.30 7.30
CA ASN A 276 1.82 -19.63 5.97
C ASN A 276 1.65 -18.43 5.04
N PHE A 277 2.23 -18.50 3.84
CA PHE A 277 2.20 -17.40 2.87
C PHE A 277 0.82 -17.11 2.29
N ALA A 278 -0.06 -18.11 2.16
CA ALA A 278 -1.43 -17.86 1.70
C ALA A 278 -2.24 -17.05 2.74
N ASP A 279 -2.01 -17.29 4.04
CA ASP A 279 -2.59 -16.52 5.14
C ASP A 279 -1.95 -15.12 5.25
N PHE A 280 -0.62 -15.02 5.12
CA PHE A 280 0.10 -13.74 5.11
C PHE A 280 -0.46 -12.76 4.06
N TRP A 281 -0.61 -13.22 2.81
CA TRP A 281 -1.11 -12.37 1.71
C TRP A 281 -2.60 -12.05 1.78
N ARG A 282 -3.38 -12.75 2.62
CA ARG A 282 -4.78 -12.39 2.96
C ARG A 282 -4.85 -11.32 4.06
N ARG A 283 -3.74 -11.05 4.74
CA ARG A 283 -3.63 -10.10 5.87
C ARG A 283 -2.79 -8.87 5.53
N TRP A 284 -1.98 -8.94 4.47
CA TRP A 284 -1.11 -7.88 4.00
C TRP A 284 -1.68 -7.23 2.74
N ASN A 285 -1.81 -5.91 2.74
CA ASN A 285 -2.29 -5.11 1.60
C ASN A 285 -3.57 -5.70 0.97
N ILE A 286 -4.57 -5.95 1.83
CA ILE A 286 -5.77 -6.74 1.53
C ILE A 286 -6.49 -6.23 0.27
N THR A 287 -6.58 -4.91 0.08
CA THR A 287 -7.30 -4.34 -1.06
C THR A 287 -6.60 -4.63 -2.39
N VAL A 288 -5.27 -4.55 -2.42
CA VAL A 288 -4.46 -4.91 -3.59
C VAL A 288 -4.49 -6.43 -3.83
N SER A 289 -4.36 -7.25 -2.78
CA SER A 289 -4.48 -8.71 -2.91
C SER A 289 -5.85 -9.12 -3.46
N ASN A 290 -6.93 -8.45 -3.02
CA ASN A 290 -8.29 -8.67 -3.55
C ASN A 290 -8.39 -8.25 -5.01
N PHE A 291 -7.83 -7.10 -5.40
CA PHE A 291 -7.78 -6.68 -6.80
C PHE A 291 -7.11 -7.75 -7.68
N PHE A 292 -5.91 -8.19 -7.31
CA PHE A 292 -5.20 -9.24 -8.08
C PHE A 292 -5.98 -10.56 -8.12
N TYR A 293 -6.61 -10.94 -7.01
CA TYR A 293 -7.48 -12.10 -6.96
C TYR A 293 -8.67 -11.96 -7.92
N ASP A 294 -9.34 -10.82 -7.89
CA ASP A 294 -10.60 -10.58 -8.58
C ASP A 294 -10.45 -10.44 -10.10
N TYR A 295 -9.39 -9.76 -10.54
CA TYR A 295 -9.18 -9.39 -11.94
C TYR A 295 -8.15 -10.26 -12.67
N ILE A 296 -7.24 -10.94 -11.96
CA ILE A 296 -6.24 -11.83 -12.57
C ILE A 296 -6.50 -13.28 -12.20
N PHE A 297 -6.40 -13.63 -10.91
CA PHE A 297 -6.42 -15.03 -10.47
C PHE A 297 -7.72 -15.74 -10.88
N ARG A 298 -8.90 -15.17 -10.56
CA ARG A 298 -10.21 -15.76 -10.89
C ARG A 298 -10.51 -15.84 -12.39
N ARG A 299 -9.76 -15.09 -13.22
CA ARG A 299 -9.88 -15.18 -14.68
C ARG A 299 -9.12 -16.38 -15.24
N ILE A 300 -8.10 -16.84 -14.53
CA ILE A 300 -7.28 -17.99 -14.92
C ILE A 300 -7.77 -19.28 -14.26
N PHE A 301 -8.10 -19.23 -12.96
CA PHE A 301 -8.48 -20.40 -12.17
C PHE A 301 -9.94 -20.37 -11.72
N ARG A 302 -10.62 -21.51 -11.87
CA ARG A 302 -11.95 -21.82 -11.34
C ARG A 302 -11.89 -23.05 -10.46
N PHE A 303 -12.83 -23.14 -9.52
CA PHE A 303 -12.94 -24.34 -8.68
C PHE A 303 -13.15 -25.59 -9.56
N GLY A 304 -12.34 -26.62 -9.35
CA GLY A 304 -12.34 -27.84 -10.16
C GLY A 304 -11.21 -27.94 -11.21
N ASP A 305 -10.48 -26.87 -11.49
CA ASP A 305 -9.41 -26.82 -12.52
C ASP A 305 -8.13 -27.63 -12.18
N GLY A 306 -8.01 -28.17 -10.97
CA GLY A 306 -6.86 -28.95 -10.51
C GLY A 306 -5.62 -28.13 -10.09
N VAL A 307 -4.61 -28.84 -9.57
CA VAL A 307 -3.39 -28.23 -8.99
C VAL A 307 -2.51 -27.49 -10.02
N PRO A 308 -2.27 -28.00 -11.26
CA PRO A 308 -1.41 -27.30 -12.22
C PRO A 308 -1.91 -25.91 -12.57
N LYS A 309 -3.23 -25.77 -12.78
CA LYS A 309 -3.86 -24.49 -13.12
C LYS A 309 -3.92 -23.54 -11.92
N LEU A 310 -4.05 -24.07 -10.69
CA LEU A 310 -3.89 -23.29 -9.46
C LEU A 310 -2.47 -22.70 -9.35
N VAL A 311 -1.44 -23.51 -9.61
CA VAL A 311 -0.04 -23.05 -9.59
C VAL A 311 0.19 -21.99 -10.65
N MET A 312 -0.23 -22.23 -11.89
CA MET A 312 -0.11 -21.26 -12.98
C MET A 312 -0.81 -19.93 -12.65
N ALA A 313 -2.07 -19.98 -12.20
CA ALA A 313 -2.82 -18.78 -11.84
C ALA A 313 -2.16 -18.01 -10.69
N THR A 314 -1.66 -18.71 -9.67
CA THR A 314 -0.95 -18.09 -8.55
C THR A 314 0.35 -17.43 -9.01
N MET A 315 1.16 -18.13 -9.80
CA MET A 315 2.44 -17.61 -10.30
C MET A 315 2.24 -16.38 -11.19
N VAL A 316 1.30 -16.43 -12.14
CA VAL A 316 0.97 -15.27 -12.99
C VAL A 316 0.52 -14.09 -12.14
N THR A 317 -0.36 -14.33 -11.15
CA THR A 317 -0.86 -13.28 -10.26
C THR A 317 0.28 -12.60 -9.49
N PHE A 318 1.19 -13.38 -8.91
CA PHE A 318 2.31 -12.83 -8.14
C PHE A 318 3.40 -12.19 -9.00
N ILE A 319 3.66 -12.69 -10.21
CA ILE A 319 4.61 -12.04 -11.14
C ILE A 319 4.06 -10.69 -11.59
N VAL A 320 2.77 -10.61 -11.93
CA VAL A 320 2.12 -9.33 -12.27
C VAL A 320 2.10 -8.40 -11.06
N SER A 321 1.89 -8.92 -9.85
CA SER A 321 2.01 -8.14 -8.61
C SER A 321 3.42 -7.61 -8.39
N GLY A 322 4.46 -8.43 -8.63
CA GLY A 322 5.86 -7.99 -8.56
C GLY A 322 6.14 -6.86 -9.55
N LEU A 323 5.78 -7.05 -10.83
CA LEU A 323 5.91 -6.00 -11.84
C LEU A 323 5.17 -4.72 -11.43
N TRP A 324 3.96 -4.85 -10.90
CA TRP A 324 3.19 -3.71 -10.40
C TRP A 324 3.91 -2.94 -9.31
N HIS A 325 4.72 -3.56 -8.46
CA HIS A 325 5.49 -2.83 -7.46
C HIS A 325 6.62 -2.02 -8.09
N GLY A 326 7.42 -2.58 -9.00
CA GLY A 326 8.47 -1.80 -9.64
C GLY A 326 9.03 -2.39 -10.93
N ALA A 327 9.62 -1.52 -11.74
CA ALA A 327 10.16 -1.84 -13.05
C ALA A 327 11.64 -2.27 -12.95
N SER A 328 11.88 -3.35 -12.21
CA SER A 328 13.22 -3.94 -12.04
C SER A 328 13.15 -5.44 -11.77
N TRP A 329 14.21 -6.17 -12.12
CA TRP A 329 14.23 -7.63 -12.04
C TRP A 329 14.05 -8.17 -10.62
N HIS A 330 14.55 -7.49 -9.58
CA HIS A 330 14.37 -7.94 -8.19
C HIS A 330 12.89 -7.97 -7.77
N PHE A 331 12.03 -7.10 -8.30
CA PHE A 331 10.58 -7.18 -8.09
C PHE A 331 9.93 -8.38 -8.80
N VAL A 332 10.42 -8.75 -9.98
CA VAL A 332 9.97 -9.96 -10.68
C VAL A 332 10.33 -11.21 -9.88
N PHE A 333 11.57 -11.30 -9.39
CA PHE A 333 12.01 -12.39 -8.51
C PHE A 333 11.29 -12.40 -7.17
N TRP A 334 11.00 -11.22 -6.61
CA TRP A 334 10.16 -11.10 -5.42
C TRP A 334 8.77 -11.68 -5.64
N GLY A 335 8.13 -11.35 -6.77
CA GLY A 335 6.85 -11.90 -7.17
C GLY A 335 6.93 -13.42 -7.32
N MET A 336 7.93 -13.92 -8.05
CA MET A 336 8.16 -15.35 -8.22
C MET A 336 8.33 -16.09 -6.88
N ALA A 337 9.17 -15.58 -5.98
CA ALA A 337 9.41 -16.17 -4.66
C ALA A 337 8.11 -16.25 -3.84
N ASN A 338 7.35 -15.16 -3.77
CA ASN A 338 6.06 -15.15 -3.07
C ASN A 338 5.05 -16.10 -3.72
N GLY A 339 4.98 -16.13 -5.05
CA GLY A 339 4.12 -17.05 -5.80
C GLY A 339 4.41 -18.52 -5.48
N ILE A 340 5.69 -18.91 -5.44
CA ILE A 340 6.11 -20.26 -5.06
C ILE A 340 5.67 -20.58 -3.63
N LEU A 341 5.91 -19.68 -2.68
CA LEU A 341 5.57 -19.88 -1.27
C LEU A 341 4.05 -20.00 -1.06
N VAL A 342 3.24 -19.22 -1.80
CA VAL A 342 1.77 -19.35 -1.78
C VAL A 342 1.31 -20.65 -2.44
N CYS A 343 1.93 -21.08 -3.54
CA CYS A 343 1.65 -22.39 -4.16
C CYS A 343 1.91 -23.53 -3.16
N LEU A 344 3.06 -23.51 -2.48
CA LEU A 344 3.41 -24.49 -1.46
C LEU A 344 2.39 -24.48 -0.31
N ALA A 345 2.01 -23.32 0.20
CA ALA A 345 1.01 -23.20 1.26
C ALA A 345 -0.37 -23.77 0.83
N ASN A 346 -0.81 -23.49 -0.39
CA ASN A 346 -2.06 -24.02 -0.94
C ASN A 346 -1.98 -25.55 -1.14
N ILE A 347 -0.88 -26.08 -1.66
CA ILE A 347 -0.68 -27.52 -1.85
C ILE A 347 -0.64 -28.26 -0.51
N MET A 348 0.05 -27.72 0.50
CA MET A 348 0.05 -28.28 1.85
C MET A 348 -1.36 -28.33 2.44
N THR A 349 -2.15 -27.27 2.23
CA THR A 349 -3.55 -27.19 2.65
C THR A 349 -4.40 -28.27 1.96
N LEU A 350 -4.28 -28.42 0.63
CA LEU A 350 -4.98 -29.45 -0.14
C LEU A 350 -4.62 -30.87 0.30
N LYS A 351 -3.33 -31.11 0.61
CA LYS A 351 -2.83 -32.38 1.13
C LYS A 351 -3.10 -32.59 2.63
N ARG A 352 -3.80 -31.65 3.29
CA ARG A 352 -4.08 -31.64 4.74
C ARG A 352 -2.82 -31.76 5.61
N LYS A 353 -1.66 -31.36 5.09
CA LYS A 353 -0.41 -31.34 5.86
C LYS A 353 -0.35 -30.05 6.68
N LYS A 354 -0.23 -30.20 8.00
CA LYS A 354 -0.11 -29.06 8.93
C LYS A 354 1.21 -29.19 9.68
N LEU A 355 1.94 -28.09 9.75
CA LEU A 355 3.08 -27.97 10.64
C LEU A 355 2.60 -27.57 12.05
N PRO A 356 3.30 -27.95 13.13
CA PRO A 356 3.05 -27.43 14.47
C PRO A 356 3.06 -25.90 14.48
N PHE A 357 2.24 -25.29 15.34
CA PHE A 357 2.03 -23.85 15.34
C PHE A 357 3.32 -23.02 15.43
N PRO A 358 4.23 -23.27 16.40
CA PRO A 358 5.45 -22.46 16.53
C PRO A 358 6.34 -22.56 15.30
N LEU A 359 6.46 -23.76 14.73
CA LEU A 359 7.28 -24.00 13.54
C LEU A 359 6.70 -23.32 12.29
N ALA A 360 5.38 -23.44 12.08
CA ALA A 360 4.71 -22.84 10.94
C ALA A 360 4.85 -21.31 10.95
N TRP A 361 4.65 -20.71 12.13
CA TRP A 361 4.80 -19.27 12.34
C TRP A 361 6.26 -18.81 12.15
N ALA A 362 7.21 -19.45 12.84
CA ALA A 362 8.62 -19.07 12.76
C ALA A 362 9.16 -19.17 11.34
N LEU A 363 8.82 -20.25 10.62
CA LEU A 363 9.19 -20.42 9.22
C LEU A 363 8.56 -19.35 8.32
N THR A 364 7.28 -19.03 8.54
CA THR A 364 6.58 -18.00 7.75
C THR A 364 7.22 -16.64 7.97
N PHE A 365 7.46 -16.24 9.22
CA PHE A 365 8.07 -14.95 9.53
C PHE A 365 9.51 -14.87 9.00
N PHE A 366 10.31 -15.92 9.17
CA PHE A 366 11.66 -15.99 8.59
C PHE A 366 11.66 -15.80 7.07
N LEU A 367 10.77 -16.51 6.36
CA LEU A 367 10.65 -16.39 4.91
C LEU A 367 10.10 -15.01 4.48
N VAL A 368 9.29 -14.35 5.32
CA VAL A 368 8.91 -12.94 5.10
C VAL A 368 10.15 -12.06 5.16
N LEU A 369 11.05 -12.23 6.13
CA LEU A 369 12.32 -11.48 6.19
C LEU A 369 13.18 -11.73 4.95
N VAL A 370 13.34 -12.98 4.55
CA VAL A 370 14.16 -13.36 3.38
C VAL A 370 13.58 -12.77 2.10
N THR A 371 12.27 -12.92 1.85
CA THR A 371 11.65 -12.36 0.64
C THR A 371 11.64 -10.84 0.64
N ARG A 372 11.57 -10.20 1.82
CA ARG A 372 11.59 -8.74 1.97
C ARG A 372 12.87 -8.10 1.43
N VAL A 373 14.03 -8.77 1.53
CA VAL A 373 15.30 -8.27 0.97
C VAL A 373 15.20 -7.94 -0.52
N LEU A 374 14.49 -8.75 -1.32
CA LEU A 374 14.27 -8.46 -2.75
C LEU A 374 13.41 -7.23 -2.98
N PHE A 375 12.54 -6.88 -2.04
CA PHE A 375 11.66 -5.73 -2.14
C PHE A 375 12.37 -4.43 -1.75
N ASP A 376 13.21 -4.49 -0.72
CA ASP A 376 13.84 -3.32 -0.13
C ASP A 376 15.14 -2.90 -0.84
N ALA A 377 15.74 -3.80 -1.62
CA ALA A 377 16.95 -3.51 -2.36
C ALA A 377 16.69 -2.61 -3.58
N ASN A 378 17.61 -1.67 -3.85
CA ASN A 378 17.66 -0.79 -5.03
C ASN A 378 18.15 -1.50 -6.31
N GLY A 379 18.27 -2.82 -6.28
CA GLY A 379 18.75 -3.60 -7.42
C GLY A 379 19.15 -5.02 -7.04
N MET A 380 19.32 -5.87 -8.07
CA MET A 380 19.67 -7.27 -7.87
C MET A 380 21.03 -7.43 -7.19
N THR A 381 22.02 -6.63 -7.55
CA THR A 381 23.37 -6.68 -6.96
C THR A 381 23.33 -6.41 -5.46
N GLN A 382 22.60 -5.39 -5.03
CA GLN A 382 22.46 -5.07 -3.61
C GLN A 382 21.71 -6.19 -2.86
N ALA A 383 20.63 -6.73 -3.42
CA ALA A 383 19.91 -7.86 -2.82
C ALA A 383 20.82 -9.08 -2.59
N LEU A 384 21.65 -9.43 -3.59
CA LEU A 384 22.60 -10.54 -3.48
C LEU A 384 23.68 -10.28 -2.41
N ASN A 385 24.17 -9.04 -2.30
CA ASN A 385 25.14 -8.69 -1.26
C ASN A 385 24.52 -8.76 0.13
N VAL A 386 23.30 -8.24 0.31
CA VAL A 386 22.58 -8.35 1.59
C VAL A 386 22.40 -9.82 1.98
N TYR A 387 21.99 -10.70 1.05
CA TYR A 387 21.90 -12.13 1.33
C TYR A 387 23.24 -12.75 1.73
N ARG A 388 24.33 -12.39 1.03
CA ARG A 388 25.67 -12.87 1.39
C ARG A 388 26.06 -12.47 2.81
N THR A 389 25.78 -11.23 3.21
CA THR A 389 26.09 -10.72 4.55
C THR A 389 25.19 -11.34 5.63
N MET A 390 23.88 -11.49 5.37
CA MET A 390 22.95 -12.13 6.31
C MET A 390 23.31 -13.58 6.63
N PHE A 391 23.82 -14.31 5.63
CA PHE A 391 24.18 -15.73 5.77
C PHE A 391 25.69 -15.94 5.89
N ASP A 392 26.45 -14.90 6.21
CA ASP A 392 27.86 -15.02 6.54
C ASP A 392 28.03 -15.67 7.91
N ILE A 393 28.33 -16.97 7.92
CA ILE A 393 28.48 -17.77 9.14
C ILE A 393 29.87 -17.65 9.78
N ARG A 394 30.82 -16.90 9.20
CA ARG A 394 32.18 -16.74 9.76
C ARG A 394 32.17 -16.27 11.22
N PRO A 395 31.31 -15.33 11.66
CA PRO A 395 31.22 -14.94 13.07
C PRO A 395 30.76 -16.10 13.97
N ALA A 396 29.81 -16.93 13.52
CA ALA A 396 29.36 -18.09 14.30
C ALA A 396 30.43 -19.17 14.44
N LEU A 397 31.34 -19.28 13.47
CA LEU A 397 32.46 -20.21 13.47
C LEU A 397 33.64 -19.74 14.33
N SER A 398 33.73 -18.45 14.66
CA SER A 398 34.81 -17.88 15.49
C SER A 398 34.75 -18.31 16.96
N GLY A 399 33.61 -18.85 17.41
CA GLY A 399 33.38 -19.31 18.78
C GLY A 399 32.18 -18.62 19.42
N PHE A 400 31.50 -19.33 20.35
CA PHE A 400 30.27 -18.82 20.96
C PHE A 400 30.46 -17.49 21.69
N ARG A 401 31.61 -17.30 22.35
CA ARG A 401 31.93 -16.07 23.08
C ARG A 401 32.08 -14.87 22.14
N ASP A 402 32.78 -15.04 21.03
CA ASP A 402 33.03 -13.96 20.07
C ASP A 402 31.77 -13.61 19.27
N PHE A 403 30.95 -14.62 18.96
CA PHE A 403 29.62 -14.41 18.39
C PHE A 403 28.70 -13.63 19.34
N LEU A 404 28.64 -13.99 20.63
CA LEU A 404 27.89 -13.21 21.61
C LEU A 404 28.46 -11.81 21.82
N GLY A 405 29.79 -11.66 21.84
CA GLY A 405 30.47 -10.38 21.99
C GLY A 405 30.15 -9.42 20.86
N SER A 406 30.18 -9.88 19.61
CA SER A 406 29.81 -9.07 18.43
C SER A 406 28.32 -8.71 18.42
N GLY A 407 27.44 -9.61 18.88
CA GLY A 407 26.02 -9.30 19.05
C GLY A 407 25.77 -8.22 20.12
N LEU A 408 26.44 -8.32 21.28
CA LEU A 408 26.33 -7.34 22.34
C LEU A 408 26.92 -5.97 21.95
N ASP A 409 28.02 -5.96 21.19
CA ASP A 409 28.60 -4.74 20.62
C ASP A 409 27.62 -4.05 19.66
N TYR A 410 26.97 -4.80 18.77
CA TYR A 410 25.92 -4.27 17.90
C TYR A 410 24.76 -3.65 18.70
N VAL A 411 24.25 -4.37 19.71
CA VAL A 411 23.15 -3.88 20.56
C VAL A 411 23.58 -2.64 21.35
N GLY A 412 24.82 -2.61 21.87
CA GLY A 412 25.36 -1.47 22.59
C GLY A 412 25.45 -0.21 21.72
N LYS A 413 25.88 -0.36 20.46
CA LYS A 413 25.97 0.74 19.49
C LYS A 413 24.61 1.21 18.96
N ASN A 414 23.63 0.31 18.88
CA ASN A 414 22.32 0.55 18.26
C ASN A 414 21.18 0.30 19.28
N LEU A 415 21.35 0.78 20.51
CA LEU A 415 20.43 0.45 21.61
C LEU A 415 19.02 0.99 21.34
N TYR A 416 18.92 2.22 20.85
CA TYR A 416 17.65 2.86 20.54
C TYR A 416 16.88 2.09 19.46
N GLU A 417 17.55 1.74 18.37
CA GLU A 417 16.98 1.00 17.24
C GLU A 417 16.61 -0.42 17.65
N THR A 418 17.43 -1.07 18.47
CA THR A 418 17.13 -2.41 19.00
C THR A 418 15.87 -2.38 19.87
N VAL A 419 15.74 -1.38 20.74
CA VAL A 419 14.52 -1.19 21.56
C VAL A 419 13.31 -0.92 20.68
N LEU A 420 13.44 -0.14 19.61
CA LEU A 420 12.36 0.09 18.65
C LEU A 420 11.97 -1.17 17.88
N ILE A 421 12.93 -1.98 17.44
CA ILE A 421 12.66 -3.27 16.77
C ILE A 421 11.89 -4.20 17.72
N ILE A 422 12.33 -4.32 18.98
CA ILE A 422 11.66 -5.14 19.98
C ILE A 422 10.25 -4.61 20.26
N THR A 423 10.10 -3.30 20.43
CA THR A 423 8.80 -2.64 20.66
C THR A 423 7.86 -2.86 19.48
N GLY A 424 8.36 -2.68 18.25
CA GLY A 424 7.63 -2.92 17.02
C GLY A 424 7.19 -4.38 16.87
N ALA A 425 8.07 -5.33 17.23
CA ALA A 425 7.73 -6.74 17.29
C ALA A 425 6.63 -7.00 18.32
N CYS A 426 6.75 -6.47 19.55
CA CYS A 426 5.75 -6.64 20.59
C CYS A 426 4.37 -6.10 20.16
N ILE A 427 4.33 -4.95 19.50
CA ILE A 427 3.09 -4.39 18.95
C ILE A 427 2.52 -5.32 17.87
N CYS A 428 3.34 -5.74 16.90
CA CYS A 428 2.89 -6.60 15.81
C CYS A 428 2.32 -7.96 16.28
N PHE A 429 2.92 -8.56 17.32
CA PHE A 429 2.58 -9.91 17.75
C PHE A 429 1.56 -9.98 18.89
N PHE A 430 1.55 -8.99 19.78
CA PHE A 430 0.72 -9.05 21.00
C PHE A 430 -0.35 -7.97 21.08
N ALA A 431 -0.15 -6.80 20.45
CA ALA A 431 -1.17 -5.76 20.48
C ALA A 431 -2.37 -6.11 19.57
N PRO A 432 -3.56 -5.56 19.88
CA PRO A 432 -4.68 -5.61 18.96
C PRO A 432 -4.38 -4.75 17.73
N ASN A 433 -4.83 -5.21 16.57
CA ASN A 433 -4.72 -4.41 15.35
C ASN A 433 -5.78 -3.29 15.31
N THR A 434 -5.62 -2.35 14.37
CA THR A 434 -6.50 -1.18 14.27
C THR A 434 -7.99 -1.56 14.17
N ARG A 435 -8.31 -2.62 13.42
CA ARG A 435 -9.70 -3.12 13.27
C ARG A 435 -10.26 -3.64 14.59
N GLU A 436 -9.52 -4.50 15.27
CA GLU A 436 -9.90 -5.06 16.57
C GLU A 436 -10.15 -3.93 17.57
N PHE A 437 -9.23 -2.97 17.62
CA PHE A 437 -9.32 -1.80 18.48
C PHE A 437 -10.58 -0.97 18.19
N LEU A 438 -10.90 -0.72 16.91
CA LEU A 438 -12.10 0.05 16.51
C LEU A 438 -13.43 -0.70 16.74
N THR A 439 -13.42 -2.02 16.67
CA THR A 439 -14.64 -2.85 16.82
C THR A 439 -15.12 -2.84 18.26
N GLU A 440 -14.19 -2.89 19.21
CA GLU A 440 -14.47 -2.81 20.64
C GLU A 440 -14.50 -1.37 21.18
N TYR A 441 -14.27 -0.38 20.30
CA TYR A 441 -14.06 1.01 20.68
C TYR A 441 -15.33 1.66 21.25
N ARG A 442 -15.30 1.88 22.57
CA ARG A 442 -16.19 2.82 23.25
C ARG A 442 -15.35 4.01 23.73
N PRO A 443 -15.59 5.24 23.21
CA PRO A 443 -14.78 6.39 23.58
C PRO A 443 -14.89 6.64 25.08
N LYS A 444 -13.73 6.72 25.73
CA LYS A 444 -13.57 7.00 27.16
C LYS A 444 -12.46 8.04 27.31
N LEU A 445 -12.40 8.74 28.44
CA LEU A 445 -11.43 9.81 28.65
C LEU A 445 -9.97 9.37 28.42
N TYR A 446 -9.60 8.18 28.88
CA TYR A 446 -8.23 7.67 28.67
C TYR A 446 -7.88 7.47 27.19
N HIS A 447 -8.86 7.15 26.33
CA HIS A 447 -8.62 7.07 24.88
C HIS A 447 -8.32 8.45 24.30
N ALA A 448 -9.02 9.49 24.76
CA ALA A 448 -8.76 10.86 24.32
C ALA A 448 -7.39 11.35 24.80
N VAL A 449 -7.03 11.06 26.05
CA VAL A 449 -5.70 11.38 26.61
C VAL A 449 -4.61 10.63 25.84
N PHE A 450 -4.82 9.34 25.55
CA PHE A 450 -3.89 8.53 24.76
C PHE A 450 -3.70 9.07 23.35
N ALA A 451 -4.79 9.35 22.62
CA ALA A 451 -4.72 9.92 21.28
C ALA A 451 -4.03 11.31 21.30
N GLY A 452 -4.40 12.17 22.25
CA GLY A 452 -3.80 13.48 22.43
C GLY A 452 -2.30 13.42 22.73
N ALA A 453 -1.87 12.52 23.61
CA ALA A 453 -0.46 12.31 23.93
C ALA A 453 0.32 11.79 22.72
N LEU A 454 -0.17 10.75 22.04
CA LEU A 454 0.46 10.23 20.81
C LEU A 454 0.60 11.32 19.75
N PHE A 455 -0.46 12.11 19.56
CA PHE A 455 -0.47 13.17 18.58
C PHE A 455 0.50 14.30 18.96
N ALA A 456 0.49 14.75 20.21
CA ALA A 456 1.42 15.77 20.69
C ALA A 456 2.88 15.36 20.54
N ILE A 457 3.24 14.13 20.93
CA ILE A 457 4.59 13.59 20.75
C ILE A 457 4.92 13.55 19.25
N SER A 458 4.01 13.04 18.41
CA SER A 458 4.19 12.99 16.96
C SER A 458 4.43 14.38 16.35
N LEU A 459 3.76 15.42 16.85
CA LEU A 459 3.97 16.79 16.40
C LEU A 459 5.38 17.30 16.72
N PHE A 460 5.94 17.02 17.90
CA PHE A 460 7.30 17.44 18.24
C PHE A 460 8.36 16.86 17.28
N PHE A 461 8.15 15.64 16.80
CA PHE A 461 9.06 14.96 15.86
C PHE A 461 8.70 15.17 14.38
N MET A 462 7.64 15.93 14.08
CA MET A 462 7.12 16.06 12.71
C MET A 462 8.04 16.86 11.76
N GLY A 463 9.00 17.61 12.30
CA GLY A 463 9.97 18.38 11.51
C GLY A 463 10.96 17.55 10.69
N GLY A 464 11.18 16.28 11.06
CA GLY A 464 12.13 15.37 10.39
C GLY A 464 11.48 14.29 9.52
N VAL A 465 10.19 14.43 9.20
CA VAL A 465 9.40 13.35 8.58
C VAL A 465 9.81 13.13 7.13
N SER A 466 10.12 11.88 6.82
CA SER A 466 10.41 11.42 5.47
C SER A 466 9.14 11.09 4.68
N ASN A 467 9.26 11.04 3.35
CA ASN A 467 8.18 10.52 2.50
C ASN A 467 7.83 9.07 2.90
N PHE A 468 6.56 8.67 2.71
CA PHE A 468 6.18 7.26 2.87
C PHE A 468 6.94 6.40 1.86
N LEU A 469 7.44 5.24 2.29
CA LEU A 469 8.19 4.33 1.41
C LEU A 469 7.35 3.92 0.20
N TYR A 470 6.06 3.74 0.42
CA TYR A 470 5.16 3.28 -0.63
C TYR A 470 4.95 4.29 -1.76
N PHE A 471 5.29 5.58 -1.58
CA PHE A 471 5.15 6.59 -2.63
C PHE A 471 6.08 6.33 -3.83
N GLN A 472 7.06 5.44 -3.67
CA GLN A 472 8.01 5.03 -4.71
C GLN A 472 7.43 4.00 -5.69
N PHE A 473 6.23 3.45 -5.43
CA PHE A 473 5.60 2.38 -6.22
C PHE A 473 4.34 2.85 -6.96
#